data_AF-A0A2E6TBV8-F1
#
_entry.id   AF-A0A2E6TBV8-F1
#
_cell.length_a   1.000
_cell.length_b   1.000
_cell.length_c   1.000
_cell.angle_alpha   90.00
_cell.angle_beta   90.00
_cell.angle_gamma   90.00
#
_symmetry.space_group_name_H-M   'P 1'
#
loop_
_entity.id
_entity.type
_entity.pdbx_description
1 polymer ?
#
loop_
_entity_poly.entity_id
_entity_poly.type
_entity_poly.pdbx_seq_one_letter_code
_entity_poly.pdbx_strand_id
1 'polypeptide(L)'
;MFIGISGTFARASKEPEPPIAILRAAVLEATHLASKGKEVTHLRFDDENGTLVIENAAGTQLSVREFDDFVVQDGDERELLFTVTFEAETPLQGVSGDEGEWDDEDLSLRRVTFHPSGVSTPFLARLIHHDTDKEDVLRFDPFSGYVLFEEEEEE
;
A
#
# COMPACT_ATOMS: atom_id res chain seq x y z
N MET A 1 -33.54 -20.11 -40.50
CA MET A 1 -32.84 -20.93 -39.50
C MET A 1 -31.53 -20.22 -39.21
N PHE A 2 -31.46 -19.49 -38.09
CA PHE A 2 -30.26 -18.72 -37.72
C PHE A 2 -29.32 -19.63 -36.94
N ILE A 3 -28.07 -19.74 -37.42
CA ILE A 3 -27.00 -20.46 -36.74
C ILE A 3 -26.51 -19.52 -35.64
N GLY A 4 -26.90 -19.79 -34.39
CA GLY A 4 -26.40 -19.08 -33.23
C GLY A 4 -24.96 -19.48 -32.95
N ILE A 5 -24.03 -18.55 -33.14
CA ILE A 5 -22.64 -18.71 -32.72
C ILE A 5 -22.64 -18.52 -31.20
N SER A 6 -22.56 -19.61 -30.44
CA SER A 6 -22.26 -19.54 -29.02
C SER A 6 -20.80 -19.11 -28.86
N GLY A 7 -20.59 -17.80 -28.76
CA GLY A 7 -19.38 -17.26 -28.17
C GLY A 7 -19.46 -17.49 -26.66
N THR A 8 -18.89 -18.58 -26.17
CA THR A 8 -18.51 -18.72 -24.76
C THR A 8 -17.45 -17.66 -24.49
N PHE A 9 -17.85 -16.55 -23.88
CA PHE A 9 -16.93 -15.64 -23.23
C PHE A 9 -16.38 -16.40 -22.02
N ALA A 10 -15.23 -17.04 -22.18
CA ALA A 10 -14.41 -17.43 -21.05
C ALA A 10 -14.06 -16.12 -20.33
N ARG A 11 -14.71 -15.91 -19.17
CA ARG A 11 -14.30 -14.89 -18.21
C ARG A 11 -12.86 -15.24 -17.87
N ALA A 12 -11.91 -14.51 -18.43
CA ALA A 12 -10.51 -14.66 -18.07
C ALA A 12 -10.46 -14.55 -16.55
N SER A 13 -10.06 -15.62 -15.89
CA SER A 13 -9.70 -15.59 -14.48
C SER A 13 -8.59 -14.55 -14.37
N LYS A 14 -8.87 -13.38 -13.79
CA LYS A 14 -7.82 -12.41 -13.49
C LYS A 14 -6.88 -13.16 -12.54
N GLU A 15 -5.63 -13.35 -12.93
CA GLU A 15 -4.63 -13.86 -11.98
C GLU A 15 -4.61 -12.92 -10.77
N PRO A 16 -4.50 -13.45 -9.55
CA PRO A 16 -4.44 -12.63 -8.35
C PRO A 16 -3.31 -11.61 -8.50
N GLU A 17 -3.61 -10.36 -8.20
CA GLU A 17 -2.65 -9.28 -8.30
C GLU A 17 -1.63 -9.44 -7.17
N PRO A 18 -0.30 -9.35 -7.44
CA PRO A 18 0.70 -9.48 -6.40
C PRO A 18 0.52 -8.41 -5.31
N PRO A 19 0.73 -8.74 -4.02
CA PRO A 19 0.60 -7.79 -2.91
C PRO A 19 1.36 -6.47 -3.09
N ILE A 20 2.61 -6.57 -3.54
CA ILE A 20 3.44 -5.40 -3.90
C ILE A 20 2.76 -4.54 -4.97
N ALA A 21 2.13 -5.15 -5.98
CA ALA A 21 1.45 -4.41 -7.05
C ALA A 21 0.21 -3.66 -6.53
N ILE A 22 -0.55 -4.28 -5.62
CA ILE A 22 -1.68 -3.65 -4.94
C ILE A 22 -1.24 -2.44 -4.11
N LEU A 23 -0.15 -2.58 -3.33
CA LEU A 23 0.40 -1.49 -2.55
C LEU A 23 0.91 -0.34 -3.42
N ARG A 24 1.66 -0.64 -4.49
CA ARG A 24 2.09 0.37 -5.49
C ARG A 24 0.91 1.08 -6.14
N ALA A 25 -0.13 0.33 -6.50
CA ALA A 25 -1.34 0.90 -7.09
C ALA A 25 -2.07 1.82 -6.10
N ALA A 26 -2.12 1.46 -4.82
CA ALA A 26 -2.74 2.28 -3.78
C ALA A 26 -2.01 3.62 -3.59
N VAL A 27 -0.67 3.61 -3.57
CA VAL A 27 0.15 4.83 -3.46
C VAL A 27 -0.05 5.75 -4.67
N LEU A 28 -0.01 5.20 -5.88
CA LEU A 28 -0.25 5.96 -7.11
C LEU A 28 -1.67 6.53 -7.16
N GLU A 29 -2.66 5.75 -6.73
CA GLU A 29 -4.05 6.20 -6.66
C GLU A 29 -4.25 7.32 -5.63
N ALA A 30 -3.67 7.20 -4.43
CA ALA A 30 -3.74 8.23 -3.41
C ALA A 30 -3.12 9.55 -3.90
N THR A 31 -1.97 9.47 -4.58
CA THR A 31 -1.29 10.61 -5.23
C THR A 31 -2.19 11.24 -6.30
N HIS A 32 -2.80 10.41 -7.16
CA HIS A 32 -3.71 10.88 -8.20
C HIS A 32 -4.95 11.57 -7.62
N LEU A 33 -5.58 10.96 -6.61
CA LEU A 33 -6.78 11.50 -5.96
C LEU A 33 -6.51 12.82 -5.25
N ALA A 34 -5.38 12.95 -4.53
CA ALA A 34 -4.99 14.22 -3.93
C ALA A 34 -4.83 15.33 -4.98
N SER A 35 -4.08 15.03 -6.05
CA SER A 35 -3.81 15.98 -7.13
C SER A 35 -5.06 16.38 -7.92
N LYS A 36 -5.96 15.42 -8.18
CA LYS A 36 -7.20 15.65 -8.92
C LYS A 36 -8.26 16.37 -8.07
N GLY A 37 -8.43 15.94 -6.82
CA GLY A 37 -9.40 16.50 -5.88
C GLY A 37 -9.02 17.89 -5.34
N LYS A 38 -7.73 18.27 -5.46
CA LYS A 38 -7.18 19.50 -4.86
C LYS A 38 -7.37 19.55 -3.33
N GLU A 39 -7.39 18.37 -2.71
CA GLU A 39 -7.53 18.18 -1.28
C GLU A 39 -6.46 17.18 -0.78
N VAL A 40 -6.21 17.22 0.53
CA VAL A 40 -5.31 16.25 1.15
C VAL A 40 -6.00 14.89 1.18
N THR A 41 -5.25 13.87 0.79
CA THR A 41 -5.65 12.47 0.83
C THR A 41 -4.72 11.70 1.76
N HIS A 42 -5.24 10.69 2.44
CA HIS A 42 -4.47 9.79 3.28
C HIS A 42 -4.59 8.35 2.77
N LEU A 43 -3.50 7.60 2.90
CA LEU A 43 -3.48 6.15 2.74
C LEU A 43 -3.21 5.52 4.11
N ARG A 44 -4.02 4.56 4.53
CA ARG A 44 -3.78 3.75 5.73
C ARG A 44 -3.99 2.28 5.43
N PHE A 45 -3.40 1.43 6.24
CA PHE A 45 -3.77 0.02 6.33
C PHE A 45 -4.87 -0.14 7.37
N ASP A 46 -5.77 -1.08 7.14
CA ASP A 46 -6.90 -1.40 8.01
C ASP A 46 -6.76 -2.83 8.52
N ASP A 47 -6.10 -2.99 9.67
CA ASP A 47 -5.77 -4.29 10.24
C ASP A 47 -7.00 -5.18 10.50
N GLU A 48 -8.17 -4.58 10.73
CA GLU A 48 -9.41 -5.36 10.94
C GLU A 48 -9.87 -6.09 9.66
N ASN A 49 -9.62 -5.49 8.50
CA ASN A 49 -10.12 -5.96 7.21
C ASN A 49 -8.99 -6.40 6.25
N GLY A 50 -7.74 -6.16 6.61
CA GLY A 50 -6.58 -6.38 5.75
C GLY A 50 -6.50 -5.44 4.55
N THR A 51 -7.19 -4.30 4.55
CA THR A 51 -7.33 -3.47 3.34
C THR A 51 -6.51 -2.20 3.37
N LEU A 52 -6.10 -1.73 2.20
CA LEU A 52 -5.53 -0.40 2.03
C LEU A 52 -6.66 0.59 1.76
N VAL A 53 -6.84 1.56 2.66
CA VAL A 53 -7.93 2.53 2.61
C VAL A 53 -7.38 3.90 2.24
N ILE A 54 -7.97 4.50 1.21
CA ILE A 54 -7.69 5.87 0.78
C ILE A 54 -8.84 6.78 1.21
N GLU A 55 -8.55 7.79 2.00
CA GLU A 55 -9.54 8.71 2.58
C GLU A 55 -9.16 10.19 2.33
N ASN A 56 -10.15 11.08 2.34
CA ASN A 56 -9.88 12.52 2.32
C ASN A 56 -9.54 13.07 3.72
N ALA A 57 -9.22 14.36 3.81
CA ALA A 57 -8.93 15.04 5.07
C ALA A 57 -10.05 14.96 6.12
N ALA A 58 -11.30 14.74 5.71
CA ALA A 58 -12.45 14.59 6.60
C ALA A 58 -12.66 13.13 7.09
N GLY A 59 -11.81 12.19 6.66
CA GLY A 59 -11.96 10.76 6.95
C GLY A 59 -13.02 10.07 6.11
N THR A 60 -13.46 10.69 5.01
CA THR A 60 -14.38 10.04 4.05
C THR A 60 -13.57 9.12 3.15
N GLN A 61 -13.92 7.84 3.13
CA GLN A 61 -13.33 6.86 2.24
C GLN A 61 -13.58 7.23 0.77
N LEU A 62 -12.50 7.33 0.00
CA LEU A 62 -12.48 7.60 -1.44
C LEU A 62 -12.30 6.32 -2.25
N SER A 63 -11.45 5.40 -1.77
CA SER A 63 -11.13 4.15 -2.44
C SER A 63 -10.63 3.11 -1.42
N VAL A 64 -10.76 1.84 -1.77
CA VAL A 64 -10.26 0.70 -0.98
C VAL A 64 -9.61 -0.29 -1.93
N ARG A 65 -8.47 -0.82 -1.50
CA ARG A 65 -7.70 -1.82 -2.21
C ARG A 65 -7.59 -3.07 -1.36
N GLU A 66 -8.08 -4.16 -1.94
CA GLU A 66 -8.07 -5.51 -1.42
C GLU A 66 -6.93 -6.28 -2.11
N PHE A 67 -6.14 -7.01 -1.34
CA PHE A 67 -5.28 -8.09 -1.79
C PHE A 67 -6.11 -9.33 -2.16
N ASP A 68 -5.66 -10.13 -3.12
CA ASP A 68 -6.54 -11.19 -3.66
C ASP A 68 -6.55 -12.48 -2.80
N ASP A 69 -5.68 -12.59 -1.79
CA ASP A 69 -5.52 -13.75 -0.90
C ASP A 69 -5.37 -13.30 0.57
N PHE A 70 -6.45 -13.22 1.32
CA PHE A 70 -6.43 -12.46 2.58
C PHE A 70 -6.66 -13.18 3.88
N VAL A 71 -7.26 -14.37 3.81
CA VAL A 71 -7.67 -15.07 5.02
C VAL A 71 -7.45 -16.55 4.81
N VAL A 72 -6.55 -17.14 5.59
CA VAL A 72 -6.62 -18.58 5.82
C VAL A 72 -7.80 -18.80 6.76
N GLN A 73 -8.83 -19.48 6.27
CA GLN A 73 -9.96 -19.85 7.10
C GLN A 73 -9.67 -21.22 7.73
N ASP A 74 -9.14 -21.23 8.95
CA ASP A 74 -9.09 -22.44 9.78
C ASP A 74 -10.14 -22.32 10.90
N GLY A 75 -11.28 -22.99 10.72
CA GLY A 75 -12.43 -22.88 11.64
C GLY A 75 -13.15 -21.52 11.57
N ASP A 76 -13.41 -20.91 12.74
CA ASP A 76 -14.12 -19.62 12.91
C ASP A 76 -13.16 -18.40 12.96
N GLU A 77 -11.85 -18.62 12.94
CA GLU A 77 -10.84 -17.57 13.06
C GLU A 77 -10.37 -17.12 11.66
N ARG A 78 -10.20 -15.80 11.52
CA ARG A 78 -9.70 -15.18 10.28
C ARG A 78 -8.31 -14.63 10.57
N GLU A 79 -7.30 -15.18 9.90
CA GLU A 79 -5.92 -14.67 10.00
C GLU A 79 -5.56 -13.91 8.74
N LEU A 80 -5.01 -12.71 8.90
CA LEU A 80 -4.51 -11.92 7.77
C LEU A 80 -3.28 -12.59 7.17
N LEU A 81 -3.26 -12.72 5.84
CA LEU A 81 -2.06 -13.19 5.14
C LEU A 81 -0.99 -12.10 5.00
N PHE A 82 -1.40 -10.83 5.00
CA PHE A 82 -0.51 -9.70 4.83
C PHE A 82 -0.76 -8.60 5.87
N THR A 83 0.29 -7.88 6.23
CA THR A 83 0.20 -6.62 6.99
C THR A 83 1.07 -5.56 6.34
N VAL A 84 0.58 -4.33 6.30
CA VAL A 84 1.34 -3.18 5.79
C VAL A 84 1.56 -2.18 6.91
N THR A 85 2.81 -1.87 7.20
CA THR A 85 3.18 -0.75 8.07
C THR A 85 3.82 0.37 7.25
N PHE A 86 3.73 1.59 7.75
CA PHE A 86 4.32 2.76 7.12
C PHE A 86 5.25 3.46 8.10
N GLU A 87 6.40 3.93 7.62
CA GLU A 87 7.40 4.64 8.41
C GLU A 87 7.82 5.92 7.69
N ALA A 88 7.99 7.01 8.43
CA ALA A 88 8.48 8.27 7.87
C ALA A 88 9.98 8.17 7.58
N GLU A 89 10.41 8.61 6.40
CA GLU A 89 11.84 8.81 6.18
C GLU A 89 12.29 10.11 6.83
N THR A 90 13.25 10.00 7.75
CA THR A 90 13.85 11.18 8.38
C THR A 90 14.84 11.87 7.42
N PRO A 91 15.01 13.19 7.52
CA PRO A 91 16.13 13.85 6.88
C PRO A 91 17.44 13.38 7.54
N LEU A 92 18.44 13.00 6.71
CA LEU A 92 19.79 12.75 7.18
C LEU A 92 20.36 13.97 7.91
N GLN A 93 21.07 13.77 9.02
CA GLN A 93 21.64 14.83 9.85
C GLN A 93 23.16 14.99 9.63
N GLY A 94 23.65 16.23 9.75
CA GLY A 94 25.07 16.55 9.66
C GLY A 94 25.64 16.64 8.23
N VAL A 95 26.90 17.07 8.11
CA VAL A 95 27.61 17.25 6.83
C VAL A 95 27.95 15.89 6.18
N SER A 96 27.99 14.83 6.98
CA SER A 96 28.26 13.45 6.55
C SER A 96 27.01 12.69 6.14
N GLY A 97 25.81 13.19 6.48
CA GLY A 97 24.54 12.50 6.22
C GLY A 97 24.31 11.31 7.15
N ASP A 98 24.68 11.43 8.43
CA ASP A 98 24.46 10.39 9.42
C ASP A 98 22.96 10.31 9.78
N GLU A 99 22.47 9.12 10.09
CA GLU A 99 21.10 8.91 10.58
C GLU A 99 20.93 9.59 11.95
N GLY A 100 19.77 10.22 12.18
CA GLY A 100 19.46 10.79 13.49
C GLY A 100 19.16 9.68 14.51
N GLU A 101 19.31 9.97 15.80
CA GLU A 101 18.85 9.09 16.89
C GLU A 101 17.31 9.09 16.95
N TRP A 102 16.66 8.39 16.02
CA TRP A 102 15.23 8.12 16.02
C TRP A 102 15.02 6.62 16.07
N ASP A 103 14.22 6.14 17.01
CA ASP A 103 13.82 4.73 17.07
C ASP A 103 12.67 4.47 16.08
N ASP A 104 12.51 3.24 15.59
CA ASP A 104 11.50 2.88 14.58
C ASP A 104 10.06 3.22 15.03
N GLU A 105 9.78 3.13 16.33
CA GLU A 105 8.49 3.50 16.92
C GLU A 105 8.16 5.00 16.71
N ASP A 106 9.18 5.87 16.76
CA ASP A 106 9.02 7.31 16.54
C ASP A 106 8.72 7.65 15.08
N LEU A 107 9.08 6.75 14.16
CA LEU A 107 8.90 6.93 12.72
C LEU A 107 7.61 6.29 12.20
N SER A 108 6.95 5.45 13.00
CA SER A 108 5.71 4.78 12.63
C SER A 108 4.60 5.76 12.24
N LEU A 109 4.02 5.55 11.05
CA LEU A 109 2.95 6.35 10.48
C LEU A 109 1.65 5.56 10.49
N ARG A 110 0.64 6.08 11.22
CA ARG A 110 -0.74 5.55 11.13
C ARG A 110 -1.36 5.70 9.75
N ARG A 111 -0.90 6.70 9.00
CA ARG A 111 -1.34 6.99 7.63
C ARG A 111 -0.31 7.85 6.90
N VAL A 112 -0.16 7.61 5.60
CA VAL A 112 0.67 8.43 4.71
C VAL A 112 -0.18 9.58 4.19
N THR A 113 0.38 10.79 4.16
CA THR A 113 -0.33 11.99 3.69
C THR A 113 0.13 12.38 2.28
N PHE A 114 -0.83 12.61 1.40
CA PHE A 114 -0.64 13.06 0.02
C PHE A 114 -1.21 14.47 -0.15
N HIS A 115 -0.35 15.41 -0.50
CA HIS A 115 -0.70 16.81 -0.69
C HIS A 115 -1.33 17.04 -2.08
N PRO A 116 -2.25 18.03 -2.23
CA PRO A 116 -2.83 18.45 -3.51
C PRO A 116 -1.86 18.75 -4.67
N SER A 117 -0.57 18.95 -4.38
CA SER A 117 0.48 19.13 -5.38
C SER A 117 0.96 17.81 -6.00
N GLY A 118 0.44 16.66 -5.55
CA GLY A 118 0.90 15.33 -5.96
C GLY A 118 2.18 14.89 -5.25
N VAL A 119 2.41 15.39 -4.03
CA VAL A 119 3.61 15.06 -3.23
C VAL A 119 3.19 14.40 -1.94
N SER A 120 3.85 13.33 -1.52
CA SER A 120 3.65 12.70 -0.21
C SER A 120 4.71 13.13 0.81
N THR A 121 4.45 12.86 2.07
CA THR A 121 5.54 12.72 3.05
C THR A 121 6.49 11.61 2.56
N PRO A 122 7.82 11.77 2.61
CA PRO A 122 8.77 10.68 2.36
C PRO A 122 8.52 9.52 3.32
N PHE A 123 8.40 8.29 2.80
CA PHE A 123 8.02 7.14 3.61
C PHE A 123 8.50 5.82 3.02
N LEU A 124 8.68 4.86 3.92
CA LEU A 124 8.85 3.44 3.64
C LEU A 124 7.53 2.73 3.91
N ALA A 125 7.24 1.69 3.15
CA ALA A 125 6.17 0.74 3.46
C ALA A 125 6.78 -0.65 3.60
N ARG A 126 6.45 -1.33 4.70
CA ARG A 126 6.85 -2.72 4.93
C ARG A 126 5.63 -3.61 4.71
N LEU A 127 5.77 -4.61 3.86
CA LEU A 127 4.76 -5.62 3.59
C LEU A 127 5.22 -6.95 4.19
N ILE A 128 4.54 -7.39 5.24
CA ILE A 128 4.83 -8.63 5.97
C ILE A 128 3.94 -9.75 5.43
N HIS A 129 4.53 -10.87 5.06
CA HIS A 129 3.86 -12.10 4.60
C HIS A 129 3.82 -13.10 5.76
N HIS A 130 2.66 -13.23 6.42
CA HIS A 130 2.52 -14.03 7.65
C HIS A 130 2.66 -15.55 7.45
N ASP A 131 2.56 -16.03 6.21
CA ASP A 131 2.70 -17.45 5.88
C ASP A 131 4.16 -17.90 5.72
N THR A 132 5.05 -16.96 5.44
CA THR A 132 6.45 -17.20 5.09
C THR A 132 7.43 -16.42 5.96
N ASP A 133 6.94 -15.56 6.86
CA ASP A 133 7.71 -14.60 7.65
C ASP A 133 8.64 -13.73 6.78
N LYS A 134 8.28 -13.51 5.52
CA LYS A 134 9.01 -12.66 4.58
C LYS A 134 8.57 -11.21 4.72
N GLU A 135 9.52 -10.30 4.51
CA GLU A 135 9.25 -8.87 4.50
C GLU A 135 9.75 -8.22 3.20
N ASP A 136 8.86 -7.48 2.53
CA ASP A 136 9.24 -6.58 1.44
C ASP A 136 9.26 -5.14 1.96
N VAL A 137 10.41 -4.48 1.87
CA VAL A 137 10.58 -3.08 2.23
C VAL A 137 10.60 -2.22 0.97
N LEU A 138 9.62 -1.33 0.85
CA LEU A 138 9.46 -0.46 -0.32
C LEU A 138 9.65 1.00 0.05
N ARG A 139 10.66 1.62 -0.56
CA ARG A 139 10.90 3.06 -0.46
C ARG A 139 10.20 3.81 -1.58
N PHE A 140 9.30 4.74 -1.27
CA PHE A 140 8.54 5.47 -2.30
C PHE A 140 9.10 6.86 -2.57
N ASP A 141 9.21 7.23 -3.85
CA ASP A 141 9.51 8.59 -4.27
C ASP A 141 8.33 9.51 -3.93
N PRO A 142 8.51 10.51 -3.04
CA PRO A 142 7.43 11.38 -2.60
C PRO A 142 6.83 12.22 -3.73
N PHE A 143 7.52 12.41 -4.85
CA PHE A 143 7.03 13.25 -5.96
C PHE A 143 6.23 12.49 -7.01
N SER A 144 6.39 11.18 -7.09
CA SER A 144 5.83 10.37 -8.17
C SER A 144 5.07 9.13 -7.70
N GLY A 145 5.28 8.69 -6.46
CA GLY A 145 4.68 7.48 -5.91
C GLY A 145 5.26 6.18 -6.48
N TYR A 146 6.38 6.24 -7.22
CA TYR A 146 7.11 5.06 -7.67
C TYR A 146 8.09 4.56 -6.61
N VAL A 147 8.38 3.27 -6.63
CA VAL A 147 9.36 2.65 -5.74
C VAL A 147 10.76 3.01 -6.21
N LEU A 148 11.55 3.60 -5.31
CA LEU A 148 12.97 3.92 -5.50
C LEU A 148 13.86 2.74 -5.17
N PHE A 149 13.44 1.91 -4.21
CA PHE A 149 14.20 0.81 -3.69
C PHE A 149 13.28 -0.27 -3.11
N GLU A 150 13.63 -1.52 -3.37
CA GLU A 150 12.92 -2.73 -2.95
C GLU A 150 13.96 -3.68 -2.38
N GLU A 151 13.86 -3.95 -1.08
CA GLU A 151 14.69 -4.92 -0.36
C GLU A 151 13.78 -6.07 0.08
N GLU A 152 14.20 -7.30 -0.19
CA GLU A 152 13.56 -8.52 0.29
C GLU A 152 14.40 -9.02 1.47
N GLU A 153 13.83 -9.02 2.69
CA GLU A 153 14.46 -9.60 3.87
C GLU A 153 13.86 -10.99 4.15
N GLU A 154 14.72 -12.01 4.24
CA GLU A 154 14.36 -13.35 4.71
C GLU A 154 14.98 -13.51 6.13
N GLU A 155 14.15 -13.61 7.18
CA GLU A 155 14.61 -13.94 8.55
C GLU A 155 14.96 -15.43 8.73
#